data_AF-A0A7H0SSE8-F1
#
_entry.id   AF-A0A7H0SSE8-F1
#
_cell.length_a   1.000
_cell.length_b   1.000
_cell.length_c   1.000
_cell.angle_alpha   90.00
_cell.angle_beta   90.00
_cell.angle_gamma   90.00
#
_symmetry.space_group_name_H-M   'P 1'
#
loop_
_entity.id
_entity.type
_entity.pdbx_description
1 polymer ?
#
loop_
_entity_poly.entity_id
_entity_poly.type
_entity_poly.pdbx_seq_one_letter_code
_entity_poly.pdbx_strand_id
1 'polypeptide(L)'
;MEQNSRQSPTWRSFLTPGWIMSLIAIVAFSYFAFTVLAPWQLHKNTAIGQRNEQIDQAFKKDPVPFTTVFALPEGTINADQEWTRVSMSGQFLPDHEVLLRLRSVNDNPAYQVLTPFRTDNGEVFLINRGYVPSGEGIPPIDPAPTNPTHIEGVARLDEALPNSQPLDEGGYHQVYGINTEQVSQITRLPLAHDYVQLTSGSVGELTAIPVPKLDRGSHLSYGLQWIGFGIMAPAGLIYFVYAELKERRRERKESEELEAAEGKSDDSLPTTSIVPAEETELVSRQSVQDRYGGQHRNYWQKRQAKKSRERF
;
A
#
# COMPACT_ATOMS: atom_id res chain seq x y z
N MET A 1 3.17 71.59 -18.77
CA MET A 1 4.01 70.44 -19.20
C MET A 1 4.02 69.45 -18.06
N GLU A 2 3.00 68.59 -17.99
CA GLU A 2 2.87 67.59 -16.95
C GLU A 2 3.29 66.25 -17.56
N GLN A 3 4.49 65.78 -17.21
CA GLN A 3 5.02 64.51 -17.69
C GLN A 3 4.29 63.36 -17.00
N ASN A 4 3.36 62.74 -17.72
CA ASN A 4 2.74 61.49 -17.33
C ASN A 4 3.78 60.36 -17.43
N SER A 5 4.35 59.97 -16.28
CA SER A 5 5.36 58.91 -16.21
C SER A 5 4.71 57.55 -16.49
N ARG A 6 4.79 57.09 -17.75
CA ARG A 6 4.45 55.72 -18.17
C ARG A 6 5.35 54.72 -17.43
N GLN A 7 4.81 54.06 -16.40
CA GLN A 7 5.49 52.89 -15.82
C GLN A 7 5.31 51.69 -16.75
N SER A 8 6.40 51.26 -17.38
CA SER A 8 6.44 49.98 -18.08
C SER A 8 6.39 48.82 -17.06
N PRO A 9 5.63 47.74 -17.31
CA PRO A 9 5.56 46.62 -16.40
C PRO A 9 6.86 45.82 -16.54
N THR A 10 7.82 46.13 -15.68
CA THR A 10 9.03 45.31 -15.51
C THR A 10 8.64 44.03 -14.77
N TRP A 11 9.37 42.93 -15.01
CA TRP A 11 9.25 41.62 -14.34
C TRP A 11 9.18 41.63 -12.79
N ARG A 12 9.27 42.80 -12.17
CA ARG A 12 9.29 43.09 -10.74
C ARG A 12 8.04 42.66 -9.98
N SER A 13 6.86 42.58 -10.62
CA SER A 13 5.64 42.10 -9.94
C SER A 13 5.74 40.62 -9.54
N PHE A 14 6.47 39.80 -10.32
CA PHE A 14 6.78 38.40 -10.00
C PHE A 14 7.96 38.24 -9.02
N LEU A 15 8.67 39.33 -8.69
CA LEU A 15 9.77 39.39 -7.73
C LEU A 15 9.33 39.93 -6.35
N THR A 16 8.01 39.98 -6.08
CA THR A 16 7.53 40.26 -4.73
C THR A 16 7.94 39.12 -3.79
N PRO A 17 8.28 39.40 -2.51
CA PRO A 17 8.82 38.39 -1.58
C PRO A 17 7.95 37.13 -1.46
N GLY A 18 6.62 37.27 -1.58
CA GLY A 18 5.68 36.15 -1.54
C GLY A 18 5.80 35.16 -2.72
N TRP A 19 6.10 35.65 -3.93
CA TRP A 19 6.26 34.81 -5.12
C TRP A 19 7.57 34.03 -5.10
N ILE A 20 8.66 34.69 -4.69
CA ILE A 20 9.96 34.05 -4.52
C ILE A 20 9.87 32.96 -3.44
N MET A 21 9.21 33.24 -2.31
CA MET A 21 8.98 32.25 -1.26
C MET A 21 8.13 31.06 -1.73
N SER A 22 7.10 31.31 -2.54
CA SER A 22 6.24 30.25 -3.09
C SER A 22 7.00 29.35 -4.08
N LEU A 23 7.83 29.96 -4.94
CA LEU A 23 8.69 29.24 -5.86
C LEU A 23 9.70 28.36 -5.09
N ILE A 24 10.38 28.94 -4.09
CA ILE A 24 11.32 28.21 -3.24
C ILE A 24 10.61 27.06 -2.51
N ALA A 25 9.41 27.28 -1.96
CA ALA A 25 8.66 26.25 -1.27
C ALA A 25 8.25 25.10 -2.18
N ILE A 26 7.80 25.38 -3.41
CA ILE A 26 7.42 24.36 -4.40
C ILE A 26 8.65 23.56 -4.84
N VAL A 27 9.77 24.23 -5.14
CA VAL A 27 11.01 23.56 -5.53
C VAL A 27 11.54 22.69 -4.38
N ALA A 28 11.53 23.21 -3.15
CA ALA A 28 11.95 22.46 -1.97
C ALA A 28 11.04 21.26 -1.69
N PHE A 29 9.72 21.42 -1.82
CA PHE A 29 8.76 20.34 -1.67
C PHE A 29 8.95 19.25 -2.74
N SER A 30 9.07 19.62 -4.01
CA SER A 30 9.33 18.67 -5.10
C SER A 30 10.65 17.94 -4.89
N TYR A 31 11.72 18.65 -4.53
CA TYR A 31 13.02 18.04 -4.21
C TYR A 31 12.88 17.03 -3.06
N PHE A 32 12.21 17.40 -1.97
CA PHE A 32 11.98 16.53 -0.83
C PHE A 32 11.11 15.31 -1.17
N ALA A 33 10.08 15.50 -2.00
CA ALA A 33 9.22 14.41 -2.48
C ALA A 33 10.03 13.37 -3.29
N PHE A 34 10.93 13.80 -4.18
CA PHE A 34 11.74 12.90 -5.00
C PHE A 34 12.93 12.28 -4.27
N THR A 35 13.54 12.99 -3.32
CA THR A 35 14.79 12.54 -2.68
C THR A 35 14.58 11.83 -1.35
N VAL A 36 13.47 12.12 -0.65
CA VAL A 36 13.20 11.57 0.68
C VAL A 36 11.92 10.75 0.68
N LEU A 37 10.77 11.32 0.30
CA LEU A 37 9.47 10.65 0.49
C LEU A 37 9.27 9.46 -0.44
N ALA A 38 9.51 9.62 -1.74
CA ALA A 38 9.38 8.53 -2.70
C ALA A 38 10.43 7.44 -2.43
N PRO A 39 11.74 7.74 -2.25
CA PRO A 39 12.73 6.73 -1.90
C PRO A 39 12.43 6.04 -0.58
N TRP A 40 12.00 6.74 0.48
CA TRP A 40 11.69 6.12 1.76
C TRP A 40 10.54 5.10 1.68
N GLN A 41 9.48 5.42 0.93
CA GLN A 41 8.38 4.48 0.68
C GLN A 41 8.80 3.31 -0.24
N LEU A 42 9.73 3.54 -1.16
CA LEU A 42 10.22 2.54 -2.11
C LEU A 42 11.32 1.64 -1.51
N HIS A 43 12.16 2.15 -0.61
CA HIS A 43 13.27 1.41 0.01
C HIS A 43 12.76 0.34 0.98
N LYS A 44 11.55 0.51 1.53
CA LYS A 44 10.84 -0.53 2.28
C LYS A 44 10.53 -1.78 1.44
N ASN A 45 10.68 -1.71 0.11
CA ASN A 45 10.35 -2.79 -0.84
C ASN A 45 11.54 -3.63 -1.33
N THR A 46 12.80 -3.21 -1.12
CA THR A 46 13.96 -3.98 -1.65
C THR A 46 14.17 -5.29 -0.90
N ALA A 47 13.96 -5.29 0.42
CA ALA A 47 13.99 -6.51 1.25
C ALA A 47 12.86 -7.49 0.92
N ILE A 48 11.71 -7.00 0.45
CA ILE A 48 10.53 -7.81 0.10
C ILE A 48 10.69 -8.43 -1.31
N GLY A 49 11.21 -7.66 -2.28
CA GLY A 49 11.43 -8.14 -3.64
C GLY A 49 12.46 -9.27 -3.73
N GLN A 50 13.59 -9.13 -3.00
CA GLN A 50 14.64 -10.16 -2.98
C GLN A 50 14.14 -11.49 -2.39
N ARG A 51 13.30 -11.45 -1.35
CA ARG A 51 12.73 -12.67 -0.74
C ARG A 51 11.72 -13.36 -1.65
N ASN A 52 10.88 -12.60 -2.35
CA ASN A 52 9.94 -13.16 -3.33
C ASN A 52 10.65 -13.76 -4.56
N GLU A 53 11.72 -13.13 -5.06
CA GLU A 53 12.52 -13.68 -6.16
C GLU A 53 13.27 -14.95 -5.74
N GLN A 54 13.80 -15.01 -4.51
CA GLN A 54 14.43 -16.21 -3.97
C GLN A 54 13.43 -17.38 -3.86
N ILE A 55 12.22 -17.10 -3.38
CA ILE A 55 11.14 -18.09 -3.32
C ILE A 55 10.76 -18.53 -4.74
N ASP A 56 10.48 -17.61 -5.67
CA ASP A 56 10.11 -17.96 -7.05
C ASP A 56 11.21 -18.74 -7.78
N GLN A 57 12.48 -18.41 -7.55
CA GLN A 57 13.63 -19.15 -8.09
C GLN A 57 13.80 -20.53 -7.44
N ALA A 58 13.58 -20.64 -6.13
CA ALA A 58 13.62 -21.93 -5.43
C ALA A 58 12.52 -22.88 -5.92
N PHE A 59 11.32 -22.35 -6.18
CA PHE A 59 10.21 -23.14 -6.74
C PHE A 59 10.45 -23.58 -8.19
N LYS A 60 11.29 -22.88 -8.95
CA LYS A 60 11.65 -23.22 -10.35
C LYS A 60 12.76 -24.26 -10.47
N LYS A 61 13.54 -24.50 -9.42
CA LYS A 61 14.58 -25.54 -9.42
C LYS A 61 13.94 -26.91 -9.21
N ASP A 62 14.57 -27.93 -9.78
CA ASP A 62 14.18 -29.31 -9.53
C ASP A 62 14.42 -29.67 -8.05
N PRO A 63 13.56 -30.50 -7.44
CA PRO A 63 13.77 -30.96 -6.07
C PRO A 63 15.11 -31.67 -5.92
N VAL A 64 15.78 -31.43 -4.80
CA VAL A 64 16.99 -32.16 -4.41
C VAL A 64 16.66 -33.24 -3.37
N PRO A 65 17.47 -34.29 -3.21
CA PRO A 65 17.25 -35.27 -2.14
C PRO A 65 17.24 -34.60 -0.77
N PHE A 66 16.30 -34.96 0.11
CA PHE A 66 16.15 -34.31 1.42
C PHE A 66 17.43 -34.33 2.27
N THR A 67 18.25 -35.38 2.15
CA THR A 67 19.54 -35.54 2.84
C THR A 67 20.55 -34.45 2.52
N THR A 68 20.38 -33.73 1.40
CA THR A 68 21.25 -32.58 1.04
C THR A 68 20.88 -31.30 1.77
N VAL A 69 19.63 -31.19 2.22
CA VAL A 69 19.08 -30.01 2.89
C VAL A 69 19.05 -30.23 4.40
N PHE A 70 18.53 -31.37 4.84
CA PHE A 70 18.50 -31.81 6.24
C PHE A 70 19.79 -32.53 6.63
N ALA A 71 20.93 -31.89 6.36
CA ALA A 71 22.26 -32.47 6.59
C ALA A 71 22.81 -32.20 8.00
N LEU A 72 22.18 -31.30 8.75
CA LEU A 72 22.58 -30.98 10.11
C LEU A 72 22.01 -32.02 11.10
N PRO A 73 22.58 -32.11 12.32
CA PRO A 73 22.06 -32.99 13.36
C PRO A 73 20.56 -32.82 13.60
N GLU A 74 19.92 -33.91 14.00
CA GLU A 74 18.50 -33.94 14.38
C GLU A 74 17.53 -33.52 13.25
N GLY A 75 17.97 -33.56 11.99
CA GLY A 75 17.14 -33.18 10.85
C GLY A 75 16.83 -31.68 10.83
N THR A 76 17.85 -30.86 11.12
CA THR A 76 17.78 -29.39 11.06
C THR A 76 18.25 -28.88 9.68
N ILE A 77 17.79 -27.71 9.26
CA ILE A 77 18.22 -27.00 8.05
C ILE A 77 18.87 -25.66 8.40
N ASN A 78 19.75 -25.15 7.53
CA ASN A 78 20.20 -23.77 7.67
C ASN A 78 19.09 -22.79 7.25
N ALA A 79 19.06 -21.60 7.84
CA ALA A 79 18.00 -20.62 7.58
C ALA A 79 17.93 -20.16 6.10
N ASP A 80 19.05 -20.19 5.37
CA ASP A 80 19.13 -19.90 3.94
C ASP A 80 18.62 -21.06 3.05
N GLN A 81 18.39 -22.24 3.63
CA GLN A 81 17.83 -23.41 2.96
C GLN A 81 16.31 -23.53 3.15
N GLU A 82 15.68 -22.69 4.00
CA GLU A 82 14.22 -22.61 4.07
C GLU A 82 13.66 -22.32 2.66
N TRP A 83 12.58 -23.01 2.27
CA TRP A 83 11.96 -22.98 0.94
C TRP A 83 12.67 -23.78 -0.15
N THR A 84 13.76 -24.50 0.15
CA THR A 84 14.38 -25.42 -0.81
C THR A 84 13.45 -26.58 -1.11
N ARG A 85 13.23 -26.88 -2.40
CA ARG A 85 12.44 -28.05 -2.82
C ARG A 85 13.20 -29.34 -2.55
N VAL A 86 12.56 -30.26 -1.85
CA VAL A 86 13.11 -31.55 -1.47
C VAL A 86 12.25 -32.70 -1.96
N SER A 87 12.88 -33.81 -2.29
CA SER A 87 12.22 -35.09 -2.59
C SER A 87 12.54 -36.13 -1.51
N MET A 88 11.53 -36.90 -1.10
CA MET A 88 11.65 -37.93 -0.07
C MET A 88 10.94 -39.22 -0.53
N SER A 89 11.52 -40.37 -0.19
CA SER A 89 10.88 -41.68 -0.36
C SER A 89 10.69 -42.33 1.00
N GLY A 90 9.56 -43.00 1.19
CA GLY A 90 9.18 -43.56 2.49
C GLY A 90 7.68 -43.78 2.59
N GLN A 91 7.14 -43.73 3.80
CA GLN A 91 5.74 -44.04 4.07
C GLN A 91 5.16 -43.06 5.10
N PHE A 92 3.93 -42.60 4.86
CA PHE A 92 3.18 -41.84 5.86
C PHE A 92 2.80 -42.73 7.05
N LEU A 93 2.62 -42.10 8.22
CA LEU A 93 2.13 -42.73 9.44
C LEU A 93 0.78 -42.08 9.85
N PRO A 94 -0.33 -42.43 9.18
CA PRO A 94 -1.62 -41.74 9.34
C PRO A 94 -2.19 -41.82 10.76
N ASP A 95 -1.88 -42.89 11.50
CA ASP A 95 -2.35 -43.09 12.88
C ASP A 95 -1.78 -42.05 13.87
N HIS A 96 -0.77 -41.28 13.45
CA HIS A 96 -0.11 -40.23 14.22
C HIS A 96 -0.39 -38.83 13.66
N GLU A 97 -1.44 -38.69 12.83
CA GLU A 97 -1.85 -37.41 12.26
C GLU A 97 -2.34 -36.43 13.32
N VAL A 98 -1.92 -35.17 13.20
CA VAL A 98 -2.33 -34.06 14.07
C VAL A 98 -2.81 -32.89 13.21
N LEU A 99 -3.70 -32.07 13.77
CA LEU A 99 -4.27 -30.92 13.06
C LEU A 99 -3.73 -29.61 13.62
N LEU A 100 -3.26 -28.74 12.75
CA LEU A 100 -3.02 -27.35 13.10
C LEU A 100 -4.33 -26.57 13.00
N ARG A 101 -4.77 -25.98 14.10
CA ARG A 101 -6.00 -25.17 14.18
C ARG A 101 -5.70 -23.67 14.21
N LEU A 102 -6.75 -22.87 14.02
CA LEU A 102 -6.71 -21.41 14.10
C LEU A 102 -5.68 -20.75 13.16
N ARG A 103 -5.38 -21.39 12.03
CA ARG A 103 -4.53 -20.82 10.99
C ARG A 103 -5.34 -20.62 9.71
N SER A 104 -5.55 -19.36 9.35
CA SER A 104 -6.22 -19.02 8.10
C SER A 104 -5.31 -19.26 6.90
N VAL A 105 -5.90 -19.69 5.80
CA VAL A 105 -5.26 -19.74 4.47
C VAL A 105 -6.07 -18.87 3.52
N ASN A 106 -5.42 -17.88 2.88
CA ASN A 106 -6.09 -16.87 2.05
C ASN A 106 -7.32 -16.24 2.75
N ASP A 107 -7.13 -15.76 3.99
CA ASP A 107 -8.15 -15.14 4.85
C ASP A 107 -9.33 -16.04 5.26
N ASN A 108 -9.31 -17.33 4.91
CA ASN A 108 -10.35 -18.28 5.30
C ASN A 108 -9.86 -19.18 6.44
N PRO A 109 -10.66 -19.41 7.50
CA PRO A 109 -10.34 -20.37 8.54
C PRO A 109 -10.09 -21.76 7.96
N ALA A 110 -9.01 -22.40 8.40
CA ALA A 110 -8.63 -23.72 7.91
C ALA A 110 -7.97 -24.54 9.02
N TYR A 111 -8.00 -25.86 8.83
CA TYR A 111 -7.09 -26.78 9.51
C TYR A 111 -5.96 -27.12 8.56
N GLN A 112 -4.71 -27.13 9.03
CA GLN A 112 -3.62 -27.76 8.28
C GLN A 112 -3.37 -29.16 8.82
N VAL A 113 -3.14 -30.10 7.91
CA VAL A 113 -3.02 -31.52 8.26
C VAL A 113 -1.54 -31.88 8.32
N LEU A 114 -1.09 -32.30 9.50
CA LEU A 114 0.30 -32.62 9.77
C LEU A 114 0.41 -34.13 10.03
N THR A 115 1.08 -34.84 9.13
CA THR A 115 1.19 -36.30 9.21
C THR A 115 2.66 -36.68 9.24
N PRO A 116 3.13 -37.46 10.24
CA PRO A 116 4.49 -37.96 10.24
C PRO A 116 4.77 -38.87 9.03
N PHE A 117 5.99 -38.80 8.52
CA PHE A 117 6.46 -39.59 7.38
C PHE A 117 7.80 -40.22 7.72
N ARG A 118 7.86 -41.55 7.67
CA ARG A 118 9.08 -42.31 7.87
C ARG A 118 9.77 -42.49 6.53
N THR A 119 10.96 -41.93 6.40
CA THR A 119 11.81 -42.09 5.21
C THR A 119 12.35 -43.50 5.11
N ASP A 120 12.82 -43.88 3.92
CA ASP A 120 13.49 -45.17 3.68
C ASP A 120 14.76 -45.35 4.55
N ASN A 121 15.37 -44.26 5.01
CA ASN A 121 16.52 -44.27 5.92
C ASN A 121 16.14 -44.42 7.40
N GLY A 122 14.83 -44.43 7.71
CA GLY A 122 14.29 -44.59 9.07
C GLY A 122 14.03 -43.29 9.83
N GLU A 123 14.53 -42.14 9.34
CA GLU A 123 14.22 -40.82 9.92
C GLU A 123 12.73 -40.49 9.74
N VAL A 124 12.14 -39.82 10.74
CA VAL A 124 10.72 -39.44 10.73
C VAL A 124 10.59 -37.93 10.63
N PHE A 125 9.96 -37.43 9.58
CA PHE A 125 9.72 -36.01 9.38
C PHE A 125 8.25 -35.68 9.60
N LEU A 126 7.96 -34.49 10.12
CA LEU A 126 6.59 -33.96 10.10
C LEU A 126 6.28 -33.41 8.71
N ILE A 127 5.22 -33.90 8.08
CA ILE A 127 4.81 -33.43 6.76
C ILE A 127 3.52 -32.62 6.88
N ASN A 128 3.58 -31.35 6.46
CA ASN A 128 2.38 -30.55 6.24
C ASN A 128 1.80 -30.89 4.88
N ARG A 129 0.69 -31.63 4.88
CA ARG A 129 -0.01 -32.12 3.68
C ARG A 129 -0.86 -31.05 2.99
N GLY A 130 -0.93 -29.85 3.56
CA GLY A 130 -1.81 -28.79 3.10
C GLY A 130 -2.92 -28.48 4.08
N TYR A 131 -3.99 -27.87 3.59
CA TYR A 131 -5.11 -27.44 4.42
C TYR A 131 -6.45 -27.99 3.95
N VAL A 132 -7.41 -28.01 4.86
CA VAL A 132 -8.83 -28.22 4.61
C VAL A 132 -9.60 -27.01 5.17
N PRO A 133 -10.58 -26.46 4.43
CA PRO A 133 -11.41 -25.37 4.94
C PRO A 133 -12.14 -25.76 6.23
N SER A 134 -12.13 -24.87 7.22
CA SER A 134 -12.87 -25.08 8.46
C SER A 134 -14.35 -24.70 8.25
N GLY A 135 -15.27 -25.48 8.83
CA GLY A 135 -16.72 -25.25 8.78
C GLY A 135 -17.35 -25.36 10.16
N GLU A 136 -18.54 -25.96 10.24
CA GLU A 136 -19.14 -26.38 11.52
C GLU A 136 -18.42 -27.62 12.05
N GLY A 137 -17.17 -27.44 12.51
CA GLY A 137 -16.30 -28.50 13.01
C GLY A 137 -15.20 -28.93 12.03
N ILE A 138 -14.62 -30.09 12.32
CA ILE A 138 -13.56 -30.71 11.50
C ILE A 138 -14.24 -31.40 10.31
N PRO A 139 -13.94 -30.99 9.06
CA PRO A 139 -14.48 -31.66 7.88
C PRO A 139 -13.88 -33.08 7.74
N PRO A 140 -14.46 -33.94 6.88
CA PRO A 140 -13.79 -35.16 6.45
C PRO A 140 -12.41 -34.82 5.84
N ILE A 141 -11.38 -35.54 6.28
CA ILE A 141 -10.00 -35.40 5.80
C ILE A 141 -9.65 -36.65 5.01
N ASP A 142 -9.17 -36.48 3.78
CA ASP A 142 -8.70 -37.61 2.98
C ASP A 142 -7.44 -38.22 3.63
N PRO A 143 -7.44 -39.55 3.88
CA PRO A 143 -6.35 -40.20 4.59
C PRO A 143 -5.05 -40.12 3.81
N ALA A 144 -3.93 -40.03 4.52
CA ALA A 144 -2.62 -40.12 3.87
C ALA A 144 -2.42 -41.51 3.25
N PRO A 145 -1.73 -41.62 2.11
CA PRO A 145 -1.43 -42.91 1.47
C PRO A 145 -0.69 -43.85 2.42
N THR A 146 -1.17 -45.09 2.52
CA THR A 146 -0.57 -46.10 3.40
C THR A 146 0.56 -46.89 2.75
N ASN A 147 0.75 -46.78 1.44
CA ASN A 147 1.81 -47.50 0.73
C ASN A 147 3.09 -46.65 0.67
N PRO A 148 4.28 -47.26 0.50
CA PRO A 148 5.50 -46.54 0.21
C PRO A 148 5.30 -45.61 -1.00
N THR A 149 5.73 -44.36 -0.87
CA THR A 149 5.50 -43.31 -1.85
C THR A 149 6.69 -42.39 -1.96
N HIS A 150 6.78 -41.72 -3.09
CA HIS A 150 7.71 -40.62 -3.34
C HIS A 150 6.94 -39.30 -3.21
N ILE A 151 7.42 -38.41 -2.34
CA ILE A 151 6.82 -37.11 -2.07
C ILE A 151 7.80 -35.99 -2.42
N GLU A 152 7.22 -34.85 -2.74
CA GLU A 152 7.93 -33.61 -3.03
C GLU A 152 7.35 -32.51 -2.15
N GLY A 153 8.23 -31.71 -1.58
CA GLY A 153 7.85 -30.62 -0.70
C GLY A 153 8.89 -29.52 -0.68
N VAL A 154 8.68 -28.55 0.21
CA VAL A 154 9.65 -27.52 0.55
C VAL A 154 10.07 -27.69 2.00
N ALA A 155 11.38 -27.57 2.25
CA ALA A 155 11.93 -27.56 3.60
C ALA A 155 11.50 -26.28 4.33
N ARG A 156 11.08 -26.42 5.59
CA ARG A 156 10.60 -25.32 6.43
C ARG A 156 11.20 -25.44 7.82
N LEU A 157 11.58 -24.30 8.39
CA LEU A 157 12.08 -24.20 9.76
C LEU A 157 10.95 -24.47 10.75
N ASP A 158 11.26 -25.13 11.86
CA ASP A 158 10.34 -25.32 12.97
C ASP A 158 9.80 -23.99 13.51
N GLU A 159 8.56 -24.01 13.99
CA GLU A 159 7.95 -22.84 14.62
C GLU A 159 8.20 -22.81 16.12
N ALA A 160 8.20 -21.61 16.68
CA ALA A 160 8.29 -21.43 18.12
C ALA A 160 7.13 -22.16 18.84
N LEU A 161 7.45 -22.76 19.99
CA LEU A 161 6.48 -23.46 20.82
C LEU A 161 5.27 -22.55 21.14
N PRO A 162 4.04 -22.96 20.80
CA PRO A 162 2.86 -22.19 21.14
C PRO A 162 2.63 -22.12 22.65
N ASN A 163 2.16 -20.97 23.15
CA ASN A 163 1.75 -20.81 24.55
C ASN A 163 0.50 -21.62 24.92
N SER A 164 -0.30 -22.00 23.91
CA SER A 164 -1.52 -22.78 24.06
C SER A 164 -1.20 -24.28 24.08
N GLN A 165 -1.81 -25.00 25.02
CA GLN A 165 -1.71 -26.45 25.09
C GLN A 165 -2.49 -27.12 23.96
N PRO A 166 -2.04 -28.28 23.45
CA PRO A 166 -2.80 -29.08 22.50
C PRO A 166 -4.21 -29.41 23.00
N LEU A 167 -5.14 -29.59 22.07
CA LEU A 167 -6.55 -29.90 22.35
C LEU A 167 -6.97 -31.20 21.66
N ASP A 168 -7.67 -32.06 22.38
CA ASP A 168 -8.27 -33.27 21.83
C ASP A 168 -9.74 -33.02 21.48
N GLU A 169 -10.06 -33.00 20.20
CA GLU A 169 -11.42 -32.76 19.72
C GLU A 169 -11.63 -33.41 18.35
N GLY A 170 -12.81 -34.00 18.15
CA GLY A 170 -13.19 -34.63 16.88
C GLY A 170 -12.34 -35.85 16.50
N GLY A 171 -11.68 -36.49 17.46
CA GLY A 171 -10.80 -37.64 17.24
C GLY A 171 -9.37 -37.28 16.84
N TYR A 172 -9.01 -36.00 16.85
CA TYR A 172 -7.67 -35.52 16.50
C TYR A 172 -7.02 -34.79 17.67
N HIS A 173 -5.69 -34.92 17.76
CA HIS A 173 -4.87 -33.99 18.51
C HIS A 173 -4.71 -32.70 17.69
N GLN A 174 -5.07 -31.57 18.27
CA GLN A 174 -4.98 -30.26 17.61
C GLN A 174 -3.92 -29.37 18.27
N VAL A 175 -3.03 -28.81 17.46
CA VAL A 175 -1.93 -27.91 17.86
C VAL A 175 -2.14 -26.49 17.32
N TYR A 176 -1.42 -25.51 17.88
CA TYR A 176 -1.57 -24.07 17.55
C TYR A 176 -0.40 -23.50 16.74
N GLY A 177 0.62 -24.32 16.49
CA GLY A 177 1.78 -24.02 15.65
C GLY A 177 2.40 -25.33 15.17
N ILE A 178 3.26 -25.24 14.16
CA ILE A 178 4.02 -26.39 13.63
C ILE A 178 5.32 -26.46 14.40
N ASN A 179 5.26 -27.01 15.61
CA ASN A 179 6.42 -27.24 16.47
C ASN A 179 6.64 -28.76 16.61
N THR A 180 7.73 -29.27 16.06
CA THR A 180 8.02 -30.71 16.00
C THR A 180 8.30 -31.32 17.37
N GLU A 181 8.83 -30.56 18.32
CA GLU A 181 9.02 -31.01 19.71
C GLU A 181 7.67 -31.30 20.39
N GLN A 182 6.70 -30.38 20.30
CA GLN A 182 5.35 -30.56 20.82
C GLN A 182 4.65 -31.75 20.13
N VAL A 183 4.75 -31.85 18.80
CA VAL A 183 4.13 -32.96 18.05
C VAL A 183 4.81 -34.30 18.34
N SER A 184 6.12 -34.32 18.57
CA SER A 184 6.87 -35.50 18.99
C SER A 184 6.38 -36.03 20.34
N GLN A 185 6.10 -35.15 21.31
CA GLN A 185 5.53 -35.54 22.60
C GLN A 185 4.14 -36.17 22.48
N ILE A 186 3.29 -35.63 21.60
CA ILE A 186 1.93 -36.14 21.35
C ILE A 186 2.00 -37.51 20.67
N THR A 187 2.75 -37.61 19.57
CA THR A 187 2.81 -38.79 18.70
C THR A 187 3.72 -39.89 19.23
N ARG A 188 4.62 -39.55 20.17
CA ARG A 188 5.70 -40.40 20.70
C ARG A 188 6.66 -40.90 19.61
N LEU A 189 6.87 -40.10 18.58
CA LEU A 189 7.78 -40.38 17.48
C LEU A 189 9.01 -39.47 17.55
N PRO A 190 10.22 -39.96 17.21
CA PRO A 190 11.43 -39.15 17.16
C PRO A 190 11.44 -38.31 15.87
N LEU A 191 10.65 -37.24 15.86
CA LEU A 191 10.57 -36.33 14.71
C LEU A 191 11.89 -35.56 14.52
N ALA A 192 12.27 -35.37 13.27
CA ALA A 192 13.24 -34.35 12.88
C ALA A 192 12.80 -32.97 13.38
N HIS A 193 13.77 -32.11 13.70
CA HIS A 193 13.54 -30.77 14.21
C HIS A 193 12.75 -29.92 13.21
N ASP A 194 13.21 -29.86 11.96
CA ASP A 194 12.55 -29.09 10.91
C ASP A 194 11.60 -29.95 10.08
N TYR A 195 10.66 -29.32 9.38
CA TYR A 195 9.54 -30.01 8.74
C TYR A 195 9.50 -29.80 7.23
N VAL A 196 8.68 -30.60 6.54
CA VAL A 196 8.49 -30.48 5.09
C VAL A 196 7.03 -30.13 4.80
N GLN A 197 6.79 -29.18 3.91
CA GLN A 197 5.47 -28.82 3.42
C GLN A 197 5.29 -29.32 1.99
N LEU A 198 4.27 -30.12 1.72
CA LEU A 198 4.04 -30.67 0.38
C LEU A 198 3.80 -29.55 -0.64
N THR A 199 4.34 -29.76 -1.85
CA THR A 199 4.05 -28.93 -3.02
C THR A 199 2.79 -29.42 -3.74
N SER A 200 2.17 -28.54 -4.50
CA SER A 200 1.00 -28.90 -5.31
C SER A 200 1.31 -30.04 -6.28
N GLY A 201 0.41 -31.01 -6.35
CA GLY A 201 0.55 -32.22 -7.16
C GLY A 201 1.35 -33.34 -6.49
N SER A 202 1.86 -33.14 -5.27
CA SER A 202 2.56 -34.19 -4.55
C SER A 202 1.62 -35.28 -4.02
N VAL A 203 2.11 -36.51 -3.92
CA VAL A 203 1.33 -37.62 -3.40
C VAL A 203 1.00 -37.38 -1.92
N GLY A 204 -0.29 -37.47 -1.59
CA GLY A 204 -0.78 -37.23 -0.23
C GLY A 204 -1.10 -35.76 0.08
N GLU A 205 -0.89 -34.84 -0.87
CA GLU A 205 -1.37 -33.47 -0.77
C GLU A 205 -2.91 -33.44 -0.65
N LEU A 206 -3.43 -32.54 0.20
CA LEU A 206 -4.85 -32.21 0.27
C LEU A 206 -5.15 -30.96 -0.55
N THR A 207 -4.70 -29.81 -0.07
CA THR A 207 -4.74 -28.54 -0.80
C THR A 207 -3.50 -27.75 -0.44
N ALA A 208 -2.70 -27.41 -1.45
CA ALA A 208 -1.43 -26.74 -1.27
C ALA A 208 -1.58 -25.44 -0.47
N ILE A 209 -0.70 -25.27 0.53
CA ILE A 209 -0.53 -23.98 1.18
C ILE A 209 0.04 -23.02 0.13
N PRO A 210 -0.64 -21.90 -0.14
CA PRO A 210 -0.15 -20.92 -1.10
C PRO A 210 1.19 -20.41 -0.61
N VAL A 211 2.14 -20.35 -1.53
CA VAL A 211 3.44 -19.74 -1.27
C VAL A 211 3.18 -18.29 -0.88
N PRO A 212 3.65 -17.81 0.30
CA PRO A 212 3.44 -16.45 0.73
C PRO A 212 4.20 -15.51 -0.21
N LYS A 213 3.54 -15.06 -1.27
CA LYS A 213 4.01 -13.93 -2.05
C LYS A 213 3.75 -12.73 -1.17
N LEU A 214 4.81 -12.10 -0.67
CA LEU A 214 4.66 -10.80 -0.01
C LEU A 214 4.10 -9.85 -1.07
N ASP A 215 2.83 -9.49 -0.92
CA ASP A 215 2.17 -8.62 -1.86
C ASP A 215 2.93 -7.29 -1.91
N ARG A 216 3.14 -6.77 -3.11
CA ARG A 216 3.62 -5.40 -3.30
C ARG A 216 2.45 -4.48 -2.98
N GLY A 217 2.03 -4.45 -1.70
CA GLY A 217 0.89 -3.68 -1.23
C GLY A 217 1.01 -2.19 -1.59
N SER A 218 -0.06 -1.43 -1.28
CA SER A 218 -0.34 0.00 -1.61
C SER A 218 0.79 1.04 -1.59
N HIS A 219 1.98 0.68 -1.11
CA HIS A 219 3.20 1.47 -1.05
C HIS A 219 3.74 1.86 -2.43
N LEU A 220 3.56 1.04 -3.48
CA LEU A 220 3.89 1.44 -4.85
C LEU A 220 2.98 2.59 -5.34
N SER A 221 1.67 2.47 -5.10
CA SER A 221 0.71 3.53 -5.45
C SER A 221 0.95 4.81 -4.65
N TYR A 222 1.33 4.71 -3.37
CA TYR A 222 1.65 5.88 -2.55
C TYR A 222 2.98 6.54 -2.94
N GLY A 223 4.00 5.75 -3.31
CA GLY A 223 5.24 6.27 -3.89
C GLY A 223 5.01 7.01 -5.21
N LEU A 224 4.14 6.46 -6.08
CA LEU A 224 3.71 7.13 -7.32
C LEU A 224 2.89 8.39 -7.05
N GLN A 225 2.08 8.43 -6.00
CA GLN A 225 1.37 9.64 -5.59
C GLN A 225 2.34 10.77 -5.21
N TRP A 226 3.41 10.47 -4.46
CA TRP A 226 4.43 11.48 -4.13
C TRP A 226 5.18 11.99 -5.35
N ILE A 227 5.49 11.11 -6.30
CA ILE A 227 6.06 11.49 -7.60
C ILE A 227 5.06 12.39 -8.35
N GLY A 228 3.78 12.02 -8.38
CA GLY A 228 2.71 12.81 -8.98
C GLY A 228 2.58 14.21 -8.38
N PHE A 229 2.60 14.34 -7.05
CA PHE A 229 2.59 15.64 -6.37
C PHE A 229 3.85 16.45 -6.65
N GLY A 230 5.02 15.80 -6.69
CA GLY A 230 6.30 16.44 -7.03
C GLY A 230 6.32 17.03 -8.44
N ILE A 231 5.53 16.48 -9.38
CA ILE A 231 5.38 16.98 -10.76
C ILE A 231 4.25 18.01 -10.88
N MET A 232 3.09 17.74 -10.27
CA MET A 232 1.91 18.60 -10.42
C MET A 232 2.09 19.96 -9.76
N ALA A 233 2.79 20.05 -8.63
CA ALA A 233 3.04 21.31 -7.94
C ALA A 233 3.81 22.33 -8.82
N PRO A 234 4.97 22.00 -9.42
CA PRO A 234 5.66 22.92 -10.32
C PRO A 234 4.90 23.13 -11.64
N ALA A 235 4.23 22.11 -12.19
CA ALA A 235 3.43 22.25 -13.41
C ALA A 235 2.27 23.24 -13.23
N GLY A 236 1.58 23.20 -12.08
CA GLY A 236 0.51 24.13 -11.73
C GLY A 236 1.01 25.58 -11.61
N LEU A 237 2.19 25.78 -11.02
CA LEU A 237 2.82 27.10 -10.95
C LEU A 237 3.17 27.65 -12.34
N ILE A 238 3.76 26.82 -13.20
CA ILE A 238 4.10 27.21 -14.59
C ILE A 238 2.83 27.58 -15.36
N TYR A 239 1.77 26.77 -15.25
CA TYR A 239 0.50 27.05 -15.90
C TYR A 239 -0.13 28.36 -15.41
N PHE A 240 -0.12 28.59 -14.09
CA PHE A 240 -0.67 29.81 -13.50
C PHE A 240 0.08 31.07 -13.98
N VAL A 241 1.42 31.03 -13.99
CA VAL A 241 2.23 32.12 -14.56
C VAL A 241 1.91 32.34 -16.04
N TYR A 242 1.76 31.28 -16.82
CA TYR A 242 1.38 31.38 -18.24
C TYR A 242 -0.03 31.99 -18.43
N ALA A 243 -1.01 31.56 -17.62
CA ALA A 243 -2.38 32.05 -17.66
C ALA A 243 -2.44 33.55 -17.31
N GLU A 244 -1.76 33.96 -16.23
CA GLU A 244 -1.65 35.34 -15.79
C GLU A 244 -0.99 36.23 -16.87
N LEU A 245 0.08 35.75 -17.51
CA LEU A 245 0.73 36.45 -18.61
C LEU A 245 -0.17 36.58 -19.84
N LYS A 246 -1.02 35.59 -20.11
CA LYS A 246 -1.96 35.59 -21.23
C LYS A 246 -3.12 36.55 -20.99
N GLU A 247 -3.64 36.58 -19.76
CA GLU A 247 -4.73 37.48 -19.35
C GLU A 247 -4.29 38.94 -19.41
N ARG A 248 -3.12 39.26 -18.86
CA ARG A 248 -2.54 40.62 -18.95
C ARG A 248 -2.27 41.08 -20.39
N ARG A 249 -1.93 40.14 -21.28
CA ARG A 249 -1.78 40.46 -22.73
C ARG A 249 -3.13 40.73 -23.39
N ARG A 250 -4.23 40.13 -22.92
CA ARG A 250 -5.59 40.42 -23.40
C ARG A 250 -6.05 41.78 -22.90
N GLU A 251 -5.91 42.04 -21.60
CA GLU A 251 -6.22 43.35 -21.01
C GLU A 251 -5.46 44.47 -21.71
N ARG A 252 -4.17 44.27 -22.03
CA ARG A 252 -3.38 45.26 -22.78
C ARG A 252 -3.90 45.51 -24.19
N LYS A 253 -4.35 44.47 -24.88
CA LYS A 253 -4.95 44.60 -26.23
C LYS A 253 -6.30 45.29 -26.15
N GLU A 254 -7.14 44.94 -25.19
CA GLU A 254 -8.43 45.59 -24.96
C GLU A 254 -8.22 47.07 -24.61
N SER A 255 -7.23 47.41 -23.77
CA SER A 255 -6.89 48.82 -23.51
C SER A 255 -6.36 49.54 -24.73
N GLU A 256 -5.50 48.90 -25.55
CA GLU A 256 -5.00 49.47 -26.80
C GLU A 256 -6.13 49.68 -27.84
N GLU A 257 -7.13 48.79 -27.88
CA GLU A 257 -8.31 48.90 -28.73
C GLU A 257 -9.27 50.01 -28.24
N LEU A 258 -9.47 50.14 -26.93
CA LEU A 258 -10.25 51.21 -26.32
C LEU A 258 -9.58 52.58 -26.53
N GLU A 259 -8.27 52.69 -26.33
CA GLU A 259 -7.50 53.91 -26.62
C GLU A 259 -7.52 54.27 -28.11
N ALA A 260 -7.46 53.27 -29.02
CA ALA A 260 -7.57 53.49 -30.46
C ALA A 260 -8.99 53.88 -30.91
N ALA A 261 -10.03 53.44 -30.18
CA ALA A 261 -11.41 53.87 -30.41
C ALA A 261 -11.65 55.29 -29.91
N GLU A 262 -11.12 55.63 -28.73
CA GLU A 262 -11.23 56.96 -28.11
C GLU A 262 -10.43 58.02 -28.89
N GLY A 263 -9.25 57.66 -29.41
CA GLY A 263 -8.45 58.51 -30.30
C GLY A 263 -9.04 58.70 -31.71
N LYS A 264 -10.03 57.90 -32.13
CA LYS A 264 -10.77 58.10 -33.38
C LYS A 264 -12.04 58.94 -33.21
N SER A 265 -12.58 59.04 -31.99
CA SER A 265 -13.74 59.89 -31.70
C SER A 265 -13.40 61.38 -31.59
N ASP A 266 -12.12 61.76 -31.47
CA ASP A 266 -11.69 63.16 -31.30
C ASP A 266 -11.64 63.98 -32.62
N ASP A 267 -11.86 63.35 -33.79
CA ASP A 267 -11.79 64.02 -35.11
C ASP A 267 -13.17 64.32 -35.73
N SER A 268 -14.24 64.34 -34.93
CA SER A 268 -15.57 64.76 -35.43
C SER A 268 -16.43 65.43 -34.36
N LEU A 269 -16.19 66.72 -34.16
CA LEU A 269 -17.19 67.65 -33.61
C LEU A 269 -17.65 68.61 -34.71
N PRO A 270 -18.96 68.80 -34.91
CA PRO A 270 -19.48 70.12 -35.20
C PRO A 270 -20.20 70.66 -33.97
N THR A 271 -19.67 71.80 -33.51
CA THR A 271 -20.29 72.75 -32.60
C THR A 271 -21.73 73.08 -32.99
N THR A 272 -22.68 72.98 -32.07
CA THR A 272 -23.81 73.92 -32.00
C THR A 272 -24.26 74.13 -30.54
N SER A 273 -24.22 75.41 -30.19
CA SER A 273 -24.71 76.20 -29.07
C SER A 273 -25.69 75.63 -28.03
N ILE A 274 -25.27 75.91 -26.78
CA ILE A 274 -25.92 76.12 -25.48
C ILE A 274 -27.36 76.70 -25.51
N VAL A 275 -28.23 76.26 -24.57
CA VAL A 275 -29.05 77.05 -23.59
C VAL A 275 -29.87 76.08 -22.67
N PRO A 276 -30.19 76.43 -21.39
CA PRO A 276 -30.21 75.52 -20.23
C PRO A 276 -31.58 75.32 -19.54
N ALA A 277 -31.54 74.61 -18.38
CA ALA A 277 -32.60 74.29 -17.38
C ALA A 277 -33.48 73.07 -17.78
N GLU A 278 -33.93 72.16 -16.91
CA GLU A 278 -34.11 72.11 -15.46
C GLU A 278 -34.38 70.62 -15.05
N GLU A 279 -34.32 70.33 -13.75
CA GLU A 279 -34.95 69.21 -13.02
C GLU A 279 -34.51 67.72 -13.17
N THR A 280 -34.00 67.22 -12.03
CA THR A 280 -34.45 66.01 -11.28
C THR A 280 -34.28 64.62 -11.91
N GLU A 281 -33.37 63.81 -11.35
CA GLU A 281 -33.74 62.59 -10.60
C GLU A 281 -32.53 61.81 -10.06
N LEU A 282 -32.71 61.28 -8.85
CA LEU A 282 -31.82 60.36 -8.16
C LEU A 282 -31.63 59.06 -8.94
N VAL A 283 -30.38 58.64 -9.17
CA VAL A 283 -30.07 57.21 -9.33
C VAL A 283 -28.83 56.87 -8.49
N SER A 284 -29.07 55.97 -7.55
CA SER A 284 -28.13 55.47 -6.56
C SER A 284 -26.87 54.87 -7.19
N ARG A 285 -25.69 55.30 -6.74
CA ARG A 285 -24.46 54.51 -6.93
C ARG A 285 -24.49 53.34 -5.94
N GLN A 286 -25.17 52.26 -6.31
CA GLN A 286 -24.99 50.96 -5.68
C GLN A 286 -23.57 50.46 -6.02
N SER A 287 -22.73 50.39 -4.99
CA SER A 287 -21.44 49.73 -5.04
C SER A 287 -21.64 48.26 -5.41
N VAL A 288 -20.76 47.75 -6.27
CA VAL A 288 -20.71 46.35 -6.73
C VAL A 288 -20.31 45.37 -5.61
N GLN A 289 -20.20 45.83 -4.36
CA GLN A 289 -19.72 45.05 -3.22
C GLN A 289 -20.77 44.19 -2.50
N ASP A 290 -22.07 44.34 -2.81
CA ASP A 290 -23.13 43.56 -2.14
C ASP A 290 -23.61 42.31 -2.89
N ARG A 291 -22.88 41.84 -3.92
CA ARG A 291 -23.30 40.70 -4.76
C ARG A 291 -22.75 39.33 -4.38
N TYR A 292 -21.92 39.22 -3.34
CA TYR A 292 -21.55 37.94 -2.74
C TYR A 292 -21.73 37.99 -1.23
N GLY A 293 -22.93 37.61 -0.82
CA GLY A 293 -23.38 37.56 0.54
C GLY A 293 -22.47 36.74 1.45
N GLY A 294 -22.34 37.25 2.66
CA GLY A 294 -21.74 36.55 3.78
C GLY A 294 -22.59 35.36 4.21
N GLN A 295 -21.91 34.23 4.39
CA GLN A 295 -22.41 33.14 5.21
C GLN A 295 -21.24 32.35 5.82
N HIS A 296 -20.39 33.04 6.59
CA HIS A 296 -19.50 32.35 7.52
C HIS A 296 -20.33 31.81 8.69
N ARG A 297 -20.81 30.57 8.55
CA ARG A 297 -21.51 29.84 9.60
C ARG A 297 -20.46 29.34 10.61
N ASN A 298 -20.24 30.16 11.64
CA ASN A 298 -19.21 29.95 12.66
C ASN A 298 -19.61 28.78 13.59
N TYR A 299 -19.20 27.56 13.25
CA TYR A 299 -19.60 26.32 13.94
C TYR A 299 -19.07 26.21 15.39
N TRP A 300 -18.09 27.04 15.76
CA TRP A 300 -17.38 26.93 17.05
C TRP A 300 -18.04 27.69 18.21
N GLN A 301 -18.92 28.66 17.95
CA GLN A 301 -19.56 29.43 19.03
C GLN A 301 -20.66 28.64 19.77
N LYS A 302 -21.31 27.65 19.12
CA LYS A 302 -22.35 26.83 19.78
C LYS A 302 -21.79 25.83 20.81
N ARG A 303 -20.48 25.53 20.78
CA ARG A 303 -19.88 24.52 21.68
C ARG A 303 -19.42 25.12 23.01
N GLN A 304 -19.12 26.42 23.06
CA GLN A 304 -18.75 27.11 24.31
C GLN A 304 -19.97 27.53 25.15
N ALA A 305 -21.10 27.85 24.51
CA ALA A 305 -22.34 28.20 25.22
C ALA A 305 -23.02 27.00 25.93
N LYS A 306 -22.69 25.75 25.55
CA LYS A 306 -23.23 24.54 26.21
C LYS A 306 -22.42 24.13 27.44
N LYS A 307 -21.15 24.54 27.56
CA LYS A 307 -20.27 24.18 28.69
C LYS A 307 -20.37 25.13 29.91
N SER A 308 -21.03 26.28 29.77
CA SER A 308 -21.23 27.27 30.85
C SER A 308 -22.59 27.19 31.53
N ARG A 309 -23.49 26.29 31.10
CA ARG A 309 -24.79 26.03 31.75
C ARG A 309 -24.84 24.77 32.62
N GLU A 310 -23.75 24.01 32.70
CA GLU A 310 -23.62 22.82 33.58
C GLU A 310 -22.71 23.09 34.78
N ARG A 311 -22.38 24.36 35.06
CA ARG A 311 -21.69 24.80 36.27
C ARG A 311 -22.39 26.02 36.87
N PHE A 312 -23.63 25.81 37.30
CA PHE A 312 -24.32 26.50 38.41
C PHE A 312 -25.55 25.67 38.77
#